data_AF-A0A2G6UHA9-F1
#
_entry.id   AF-A0A2G6UHA9-F1
#
_cell.length_a   1.000
_cell.length_b   1.000
_cell.length_c   1.000
_cell.angle_alpha   90.00
_cell.angle_beta   90.00
_cell.angle_gamma   90.00
#
_symmetry.space_group_name_H-M   'P 1'
#
loop_
_entity.id
_entity.type
_entity.pdbx_description
1 polymer ?
#
loop_
_entity_poly.entity_id
_entity_poly.type
_entity_poly.pdbx_seq_one_letter_code
_entity_poly.pdbx_strand_id
1 'polypeptide(L)'
;MTRKIPDGPFRNKERTKKILIESVGEILTKEGFTGLNISQIAAKAQVDRKLIYEYFGGLEGLVKEYLNTRDFWKFNSEQIEQSIEGDTEDLGKRTTYMVLEKQLDSLMNNEEMRRIITWSLCEDLKPLRELNKDREALAEPFFNTVTDNHFRDKNKNLRAVMAILISSNYYMTLISQMNGSTICGIDLQKPEDREEIKKTLKQIIDWSYL
;
A
#
# COMPACT_ATOMS: atom_id res chain seq x y z
N MET A 1 25.04 -4.07 -32.80
CA MET A 1 24.79 -5.48 -32.43
C MET A 1 24.07 -5.50 -31.09
N THR A 2 22.77 -5.77 -31.10
CA THR A 2 21.97 -5.98 -29.88
C THR A 2 22.42 -7.28 -29.23
N ARG A 3 22.99 -7.18 -28.03
CA ARG A 3 23.45 -8.34 -27.25
C ARG A 3 22.25 -9.27 -27.03
N LYS A 4 22.28 -10.49 -27.57
CA LYS A 4 21.29 -11.54 -27.25
C LYS A 4 21.31 -11.74 -25.74
N ILE A 5 20.15 -11.57 -25.10
CA ILE A 5 19.99 -11.80 -23.66
C ILE A 5 20.17 -13.31 -23.44
N PRO A 6 21.07 -13.75 -22.54
CA PRO A 6 21.29 -15.17 -22.28
C PRO A 6 19.99 -15.85 -21.84
N ASP A 7 19.62 -16.93 -22.54
CA ASP A 7 18.36 -17.66 -22.43
C ASP A 7 18.59 -18.97 -21.65
N GLY A 8 18.03 -19.07 -20.46
CA GLY A 8 18.20 -20.23 -19.57
C GLY A 8 16.92 -20.50 -18.78
N PRO A 9 16.65 -21.74 -18.34
CA PRO A 9 15.35 -22.16 -17.82
C PRO A 9 14.89 -21.35 -16.60
N PHE A 10 15.79 -21.03 -15.68
CA PHE A 10 15.50 -20.18 -14.52
C PHE A 10 15.15 -18.73 -14.93
N ARG A 11 15.88 -18.18 -15.90
CA ARG A 11 15.66 -16.81 -16.40
C ARG A 11 14.35 -16.70 -17.19
N ASN A 12 13.98 -17.77 -17.90
CA ASN A 12 12.71 -17.88 -18.60
C ASN A 12 11.53 -17.96 -17.61
N LYS A 13 11.69 -18.71 -16.50
CA LYS A 13 10.70 -18.75 -15.41
C LYS A 13 10.45 -17.38 -14.80
N GLU A 14 11.50 -16.67 -14.37
CA GLU A 14 11.34 -15.35 -13.72
C GLU A 14 10.80 -14.29 -14.70
N ARG A 15 11.21 -14.34 -15.97
CA ARG A 15 10.62 -13.50 -17.02
C ARG A 15 9.13 -13.80 -17.20
N THR A 16 8.75 -15.08 -17.23
CA THR A 16 7.35 -15.49 -17.38
C THR A 16 6.50 -15.05 -16.19
N LYS A 17 7.00 -15.22 -14.96
CA LYS A 17 6.33 -14.71 -13.75
C LYS A 17 6.09 -13.22 -13.84
N LYS A 18 7.09 -12.44 -14.25
CA LYS A 18 6.97 -10.98 -14.40
C LYS A 18 5.89 -10.61 -15.42
N ILE A 19 5.87 -11.25 -16.60
CA ILE A 19 4.85 -11.01 -17.64
C ILE A 19 3.44 -11.32 -17.11
N LEU A 20 3.29 -12.42 -16.35
CA LEU A 20 2.01 -12.78 -15.73
C LEU A 20 1.55 -11.73 -14.70
N ILE A 21 2.45 -11.26 -13.84
CA ILE A 21 2.16 -10.20 -12.86
C ILE A 21 1.79 -8.88 -13.55
N GLU A 22 2.51 -8.48 -14.61
CA GLU A 22 2.20 -7.28 -15.39
C GLU A 22 0.84 -7.40 -16.08
N SER A 23 0.52 -8.58 -16.61
CA SER A 23 -0.78 -8.85 -17.26
C SER A 23 -1.95 -8.70 -16.30
N VAL A 24 -1.80 -9.09 -15.03
CA VAL A 24 -2.80 -8.86 -13.97
C VAL A 24 -3.05 -7.37 -13.78
N GLY A 25 -1.98 -6.58 -13.59
CA GLY A 25 -2.10 -5.14 -13.39
C GLY A 25 -2.79 -4.43 -14.55
N GLU A 26 -2.47 -4.82 -15.79
CA GLU A 26 -3.14 -4.26 -16.96
C GLU A 26 -4.61 -4.66 -17.08
N ILE A 27 -4.99 -5.89 -16.73
CA ILE A 27 -6.40 -6.33 -16.72
C ILE A 27 -7.17 -5.58 -15.64
N LEU A 28 -6.63 -5.53 -14.41
CA LEU A 28 -7.22 -4.80 -13.31
C LEU A 28 -7.41 -3.31 -13.62
N THR A 29 -6.46 -2.71 -14.35
CA THR A 29 -6.55 -1.31 -14.75
C THR A 29 -7.70 -1.07 -15.75
N LYS A 30 -7.91 -1.99 -16.70
CA LYS A 30 -8.88 -1.82 -17.79
C LYS A 30 -10.28 -2.35 -17.48
N GLU A 31 -10.36 -3.49 -16.80
CA GLU A 31 -11.58 -4.30 -16.66
C GLU A 31 -11.95 -4.57 -15.20
N GLY A 32 -11.13 -4.11 -14.24
CA GLY A 32 -11.32 -4.37 -12.82
C GLY A 32 -11.24 -5.86 -12.48
N PHE A 33 -11.77 -6.24 -11.32
CA PHE A 33 -11.77 -7.63 -10.87
C PHE A 33 -12.72 -8.54 -11.66
N THR A 34 -13.75 -7.98 -12.30
CA THR A 34 -14.68 -8.74 -13.14
C THR A 34 -14.01 -9.38 -14.37
N GLY A 35 -12.98 -8.73 -14.93
CA GLY A 35 -12.17 -9.32 -16.01
C GLY A 35 -11.20 -10.39 -15.50
N LEU A 36 -10.85 -10.37 -14.21
CA LEU A 36 -9.70 -11.12 -13.74
C LEU A 36 -9.94 -12.63 -13.64
N ASN A 37 -9.51 -13.37 -14.67
CA ASN A 37 -9.53 -14.83 -14.68
C ASN A 37 -8.30 -15.43 -15.36
N ILE A 38 -8.00 -16.68 -15.02
CA ILE A 38 -6.80 -17.40 -15.49
C ILE A 38 -6.69 -17.42 -17.02
N SER A 39 -7.80 -17.62 -17.72
CA SER A 39 -7.81 -17.72 -19.19
C SER A 39 -7.43 -16.37 -19.83
N GLN A 40 -8.02 -15.27 -19.36
CA GLN A 40 -7.70 -13.94 -19.86
C GLN A 40 -6.27 -13.53 -19.54
N ILE A 41 -5.78 -13.81 -18.32
CA ILE A 41 -4.40 -13.52 -17.94
C ILE A 41 -3.41 -14.30 -18.82
N ALA A 42 -3.64 -15.60 -19.01
CA ALA A 42 -2.78 -16.45 -19.83
C ALA A 42 -2.77 -16.00 -21.30
N ALA A 43 -3.94 -15.68 -21.86
CA ALA A 43 -4.06 -15.15 -23.22
C ALA A 43 -3.32 -13.83 -23.39
N LYS A 44 -3.46 -12.93 -22.41
CA LYS A 44 -2.79 -11.63 -22.41
C LYS A 44 -1.27 -11.76 -22.30
N ALA A 45 -0.80 -12.63 -21.41
CA ALA A 45 0.61 -12.92 -21.23
C ALA A 45 1.22 -13.74 -22.38
N GLN A 46 0.40 -14.30 -23.27
CA GLN A 46 0.79 -15.23 -24.34
C GLN A 46 1.54 -16.46 -23.80
N VAL A 47 1.06 -17.01 -22.69
CA VAL A 47 1.64 -18.20 -22.05
C VAL A 47 0.59 -19.27 -21.77
N ASP A 48 1.03 -20.51 -21.56
CA ASP A 48 0.11 -21.60 -21.17
C ASP A 48 -0.44 -21.33 -19.75
N ARG A 49 -1.76 -21.47 -19.59
CA ARG A 49 -2.46 -21.33 -18.30
C ARG A 49 -1.90 -22.23 -17.20
N LYS A 50 -1.29 -23.37 -17.55
CA LYS A 50 -0.64 -24.28 -16.60
C LYS A 50 0.47 -23.58 -15.81
N LEU A 51 1.16 -22.62 -16.40
CA LEU A 51 2.23 -21.87 -15.73
C LEU A 51 1.71 -21.01 -14.58
N ILE A 52 0.45 -20.56 -14.63
CA ILE A 52 -0.18 -19.84 -13.51
C ILE A 52 -0.34 -20.77 -12.31
N TYR A 53 -0.81 -21.99 -12.52
CA TYR A 53 -0.90 -23.00 -11.46
C TYR A 53 0.48 -23.43 -10.96
N GLU A 54 1.43 -23.64 -11.86
CA GLU A 54 2.78 -24.10 -11.51
C GLU A 54 3.57 -23.04 -10.72
N TYR A 55 3.48 -21.77 -11.11
CA TYR A 55 4.30 -20.72 -10.52
C TYR A 55 3.65 -20.01 -9.35
N PHE A 56 2.31 -19.98 -9.30
CA PHE A 56 1.56 -19.20 -8.33
C PHE A 56 0.51 -20.01 -7.56
N GLY A 57 0.31 -21.29 -7.86
CA GLY A 57 -0.72 -22.10 -7.19
C GLY A 57 -2.16 -21.74 -7.58
N GLY A 58 -2.34 -20.90 -8.60
CA GLY A 58 -3.66 -20.47 -9.11
C GLY A 58 -3.82 -18.95 -9.14
N LEU A 59 -5.07 -18.50 -9.34
CA LEU A 59 -5.40 -17.09 -9.50
C LEU A 59 -5.08 -16.27 -8.24
N GLU A 60 -5.50 -16.75 -7.06
CA GLU A 60 -5.28 -16.02 -5.81
C GLU A 60 -3.81 -15.79 -5.52
N GLY A 61 -2.95 -16.80 -5.72
CA GLY A 61 -1.52 -16.65 -5.51
C GLY A 61 -0.88 -15.68 -6.50
N LEU A 62 -1.35 -15.66 -7.75
CA LEU A 62 -0.88 -14.69 -8.74
C LEU A 62 -1.30 -13.26 -8.38
N VAL A 63 -2.54 -13.07 -7.92
CA VAL A 63 -3.02 -11.78 -7.43
C VAL A 63 -2.24 -11.34 -6.20
N LYS A 64 -1.94 -12.25 -5.27
CA LYS A 64 -1.11 -11.98 -4.09
C LYS A 64 0.27 -11.47 -4.48
N GLU A 65 0.95 -12.14 -5.41
CA GLU A 65 2.25 -11.69 -5.92
C GLU A 65 2.16 -10.32 -6.59
N TYR A 66 1.13 -10.08 -7.40
CA TYR A 66 0.89 -8.77 -7.98
C TYR A 66 0.73 -7.68 -6.90
N LEU A 67 -0.15 -7.88 -5.92
CA LEU A 67 -0.36 -6.93 -4.82
C LEU A 67 0.94 -6.68 -4.05
N ASN A 68 1.73 -7.73 -3.77
CA ASN A 68 3.03 -7.60 -3.10
C ASN A 68 4.03 -6.73 -3.87
N THR A 69 4.03 -6.79 -5.20
CA THR A 69 4.90 -5.92 -6.03
C THR A 69 4.43 -4.47 -6.09
N ARG A 70 3.21 -4.16 -5.65
CA ARG A 70 2.60 -2.82 -5.71
C ARG A 70 2.31 -2.21 -4.34
N ASP A 71 2.57 -2.94 -3.26
CA ASP A 71 2.21 -2.51 -1.93
C ASP A 71 3.19 -1.48 -1.36
N PHE A 72 2.71 -0.26 -1.21
CA PHE A 72 3.46 0.86 -0.63
C PHE A 72 4.05 0.54 0.74
N TRP A 73 3.33 -0.19 1.60
CA TRP A 73 3.79 -0.47 2.96
C TRP A 73 5.02 -1.37 2.97
N LYS A 74 5.10 -2.33 2.04
CA LYS A 74 6.31 -3.13 1.83
C LYS A 74 7.50 -2.31 1.33
N PHE A 75 7.29 -1.33 0.45
CA PHE A 75 8.39 -0.48 -0.04
C PHE A 75 8.99 0.43 1.04
N ASN A 76 8.24 0.71 2.10
CA ASN A 76 8.70 1.55 3.20
C ASN A 76 9.00 0.76 4.47
N SER A 77 8.97 -0.59 4.43
CA SER A 77 9.19 -1.42 5.62
C SER A 77 10.58 -1.19 6.22
N GLU A 78 11.63 -1.07 5.40
CA GLU A 78 12.99 -0.75 5.87
C GLU A 78 13.06 0.59 6.62
N GLN A 79 12.29 1.60 6.18
CA GLN A 79 12.26 2.89 6.85
C GLN A 79 11.49 2.83 8.16
N ILE A 80 10.41 2.03 8.21
CA ILE A 80 9.67 1.74 9.45
C ILE A 80 10.56 0.96 10.43
N GLU A 81 11.37 0.02 9.94
CA GLU A 81 12.32 -0.73 10.78
C GLU A 81 13.44 0.17 11.31
N GLN A 82 14.06 1.00 10.46
CA GLN A 82 15.09 1.95 10.88
C GLN A 82 14.59 2.96 11.91
N SER A 83 13.32 3.37 11.84
CA SER A 83 12.74 4.24 12.85
C SER A 83 12.57 3.58 14.23
N ILE A 84 12.43 2.26 14.30
CA ILE A 84 12.34 1.56 15.59
C ILE A 84 13.69 1.61 16.32
N GLU A 85 14.80 1.57 15.58
CA GLU A 85 16.15 1.57 16.15
C GLU A 85 16.66 2.99 16.50
N GLY A 86 16.23 4.02 15.75
CA GLY A 86 16.78 5.38 15.85
C GLY A 86 15.97 6.41 16.65
N ASP A 87 14.65 6.22 16.83
CA ASP A 87 13.71 7.31 17.21
C ASP A 87 13.26 7.26 18.68
N THR A 88 14.08 6.69 19.58
CA THR A 88 13.74 6.60 21.01
C THR A 88 13.72 7.96 21.73
N GLU A 89 14.41 8.98 21.22
CA GLU A 89 14.46 10.32 21.81
C GLU A 89 13.15 11.11 21.67
N ASP A 90 12.40 10.95 20.58
CA ASP A 90 11.14 11.67 20.32
C ASP A 90 9.89 10.80 20.46
N LEU A 91 10.07 9.54 20.90
CA LEU A 91 9.02 8.56 21.14
C LEU A 91 8.20 8.23 19.88
N GLY A 92 8.86 8.25 18.72
CA GLY A 92 8.29 7.90 17.42
C GLY A 92 7.39 8.96 16.82
N LYS A 93 7.37 10.19 17.34
CA LYS A 93 6.55 11.28 16.80
C LYS A 93 6.90 11.60 15.36
N ARG A 94 8.19 11.79 15.08
CA ARG A 94 8.71 12.11 13.76
C ARG A 94 8.42 11.01 12.78
N THR A 95 8.65 9.76 13.18
CA THR A 95 8.31 8.59 12.36
C THR A 95 6.82 8.53 12.05
N THR A 96 5.96 8.71 13.05
CA THR A 96 4.51 8.73 12.89
C THR A 96 4.08 9.77 11.86
N TYR A 97 4.64 10.99 11.95
CA TYR A 97 4.38 12.06 10.99
C TYR A 97 4.87 11.69 9.58
N MET A 98 6.12 11.21 9.47
CA MET A 98 6.73 10.85 8.19
C MET A 98 5.92 9.77 7.45
N VAL A 99 5.41 8.77 8.18
CA VAL A 99 4.58 7.70 7.61
C VAL A 99 3.29 8.28 7.04
N LEU A 100 2.59 9.14 7.78
CA LEU A 100 1.34 9.75 7.31
C LEU A 100 1.56 10.73 6.14
N GLU A 101 2.64 11.51 6.18
CA GLU A 101 3.01 12.41 5.09
C GLU A 101 3.31 11.64 3.81
N LYS A 102 4.17 10.61 3.88
CA LYS A 102 4.50 9.76 2.73
C LYS A 102 3.30 9.00 2.21
N GLN A 103 2.43 8.54 3.09
CA GLN A 103 1.18 7.90 2.71
C GLN A 103 0.31 8.86 1.89
N LEU A 104 0.09 10.08 2.38
CA LEU A 104 -0.68 11.11 1.67
C LEU A 104 -0.09 11.40 0.28
N ASP A 105 1.22 11.68 0.22
CA ASP A 105 1.91 12.00 -1.04
C ASP A 105 1.87 10.83 -2.02
N SER A 106 2.04 9.59 -1.55
CA SER A 106 2.01 8.41 -2.41
C SER A 106 0.62 8.15 -2.96
N LEU A 107 -0.41 8.32 -2.13
CA LEU A 107 -1.79 8.20 -2.56
C LEU A 107 -2.20 9.27 -3.55
N MET A 108 -1.68 10.49 -3.44
CA MET A 108 -1.94 11.54 -4.42
C MET A 108 -1.28 11.23 -5.78
N ASN A 109 -0.07 10.65 -5.76
CA ASN A 109 0.72 10.44 -6.97
C ASN A 109 0.54 9.06 -7.62
N ASN A 110 -0.11 8.10 -6.95
CA ASN A 110 -0.20 6.72 -7.42
C ASN A 110 -1.66 6.24 -7.53
N GLU A 111 -2.20 6.21 -8.76
CA GLU A 111 -3.54 5.70 -9.05
C GLU A 111 -3.69 4.21 -8.70
N GLU A 112 -2.67 3.40 -8.95
CA GLU A 112 -2.70 1.96 -8.69
C GLU A 112 -2.85 1.68 -7.19
N MET A 113 -2.15 2.44 -6.33
CA MET A 113 -2.30 2.34 -4.88
C MET A 113 -3.71 2.70 -4.43
N ARG A 114 -4.30 3.77 -4.99
CA ARG A 114 -5.69 4.15 -4.70
C ARG A 114 -6.66 3.04 -5.11
N ARG A 115 -6.47 2.45 -6.29
CA ARG A 115 -7.29 1.32 -6.77
C ARG A 115 -7.21 0.13 -5.84
N ILE A 116 -6.01 -0.23 -5.36
CA ILE A 116 -5.84 -1.34 -4.41
C ILE A 116 -6.66 -1.09 -3.13
N ILE A 117 -6.67 0.14 -2.61
CA ILE A 117 -7.49 0.47 -1.43
C ILE A 117 -8.97 0.34 -1.76
N THR A 118 -9.43 0.90 -2.88
CA THR A 118 -10.83 0.77 -3.31
C THR A 118 -11.24 -0.69 -3.48
N TRP A 119 -10.40 -1.51 -4.09
CA TRP A 119 -10.66 -2.93 -4.26
C TRP A 119 -10.71 -3.68 -2.93
N SER A 120 -9.83 -3.37 -1.98
CA SER A 120 -9.89 -3.94 -0.63
C SER A 120 -11.21 -3.65 0.10
N LEU A 121 -11.98 -2.64 -0.34
CA LEU A 121 -13.30 -2.32 0.20
C LEU A 121 -14.45 -2.97 -0.57
N CYS A 122 -14.31 -3.12 -1.88
CA CYS A 122 -15.40 -3.54 -2.76
C CYS A 122 -15.37 -5.04 -3.13
N GLU A 123 -14.22 -5.70 -2.99
CA GLU A 123 -14.00 -7.06 -3.51
C GLU A 123 -13.74 -8.06 -2.37
N ASP A 124 -14.38 -9.24 -2.43
CA ASP A 124 -14.17 -10.31 -1.46
C ASP A 124 -13.14 -11.33 -1.98
N LEU A 125 -11.86 -10.96 -1.93
CA LEU A 125 -10.76 -11.84 -2.32
C LEU A 125 -9.79 -12.08 -1.17
N LYS A 126 -9.40 -13.35 -0.99
CA LYS A 126 -8.47 -13.76 0.05
C LYS A 126 -7.13 -12.97 0.02
N PRO A 127 -6.48 -12.75 -1.15
CA PRO A 127 -5.27 -11.94 -1.23
C PRO A 127 -5.42 -10.50 -0.73
N LEU A 128 -6.58 -9.85 -0.92
CA LEU A 128 -6.81 -8.48 -0.44
C LEU A 128 -6.95 -8.43 1.09
N ARG A 129 -7.61 -9.45 1.68
CA ARG A 129 -7.67 -9.60 3.14
C ARG A 129 -6.31 -9.90 3.75
N GLU A 130 -5.52 -10.76 3.09
CA GLU A 130 -4.14 -11.04 3.52
C GLU A 130 -3.26 -9.79 3.44
N LEU A 131 -3.39 -8.98 2.38
CA LEU A 131 -2.67 -7.72 2.25
C LEU A 131 -2.92 -6.79 3.44
N ASN A 132 -4.16 -6.63 3.88
CA ASN A 132 -4.48 -5.80 5.04
C ASN A 132 -3.91 -6.38 6.34
N LYS A 133 -3.92 -7.71 6.51
CA LYS A 133 -3.29 -8.36 7.67
C LYS A 133 -1.77 -8.16 7.68
N ASP A 134 -1.13 -8.28 6.53
CA ASP A 134 0.31 -8.07 6.39
C ASP A 134 0.68 -6.62 6.75
N ARG A 135 -0.14 -5.64 6.34
CA ARG A 135 0.05 -4.22 6.69
C ARG A 135 -0.04 -3.96 8.20
N GLU A 136 -1.03 -4.54 8.87
CA GLU A 136 -1.13 -4.46 10.35
C GLU A 136 0.08 -5.12 11.02
N ALA A 137 0.50 -6.29 10.53
CA ALA A 137 1.67 -6.99 11.06
C ALA A 137 2.98 -6.20 10.87
N LEU A 138 3.10 -5.40 9.81
CA LEU A 138 4.25 -4.50 9.60
C LEU A 138 4.29 -3.34 10.60
N ALA A 139 3.13 -2.82 11.00
CA ALA A 139 3.04 -1.70 11.95
C ALA A 139 3.17 -2.16 13.42
N GLU A 140 2.89 -3.43 13.71
CA GLU A 140 2.84 -3.98 15.05
C GLU A 140 4.16 -3.83 15.86
N PRO A 141 5.36 -4.08 15.29
CA PRO A 141 6.62 -3.88 16.00
C PRO A 141 6.86 -2.41 16.39
N PHE A 142 6.47 -1.48 15.50
CA PHE A 142 6.57 -0.05 15.77
C PHE A 142 5.68 0.33 16.96
N PHE A 143 4.40 -0.05 16.94
CA PHE A 143 3.50 0.29 18.03
C PHE A 143 3.94 -0.31 19.36
N ASN A 144 4.29 -1.60 19.39
CA ASN A 144 4.72 -2.28 20.62
C ASN A 144 5.99 -1.68 21.21
N THR A 145 6.99 -1.41 20.37
CA THR A 145 8.33 -1.00 20.85
C THR A 145 8.36 0.48 21.21
N VAL A 146 7.75 1.33 20.38
CA VAL A 146 7.95 2.78 20.45
C VAL A 146 6.83 3.47 21.23
N THR A 147 5.59 2.98 21.13
CA THR A 147 4.41 3.76 21.53
C THR A 147 3.65 3.14 22.71
N ASP A 148 3.30 1.85 22.64
CA ASP A 148 2.49 1.18 23.67
C ASP A 148 3.21 1.11 25.00
N ASN A 149 4.52 0.86 24.98
CA ASN A 149 5.35 0.92 26.19
C ASN A 149 5.38 2.32 26.80
N HIS A 150 5.38 3.36 25.98
CA HIS A 150 5.40 4.75 26.46
C HIS A 150 4.05 5.20 27.04
N PHE A 151 2.95 4.71 26.46
CA PHE A 151 1.58 5.11 26.83
C PHE A 151 0.87 4.13 27.77
N ARG A 152 1.51 3.03 28.18
CA ARG A 152 0.88 1.96 28.98
C ARG A 152 0.06 2.44 30.19
N ASP A 153 0.60 3.41 30.93
CA ASP A 153 -0.04 3.97 32.13
C ASP A 153 -0.68 5.34 31.89
N LYS A 154 -0.80 5.75 30.62
CA LYS A 154 -1.40 7.01 30.20
C LYS A 154 -2.76 6.72 29.58
N ASN A 155 -3.72 7.64 29.75
CA ASN A 155 -5.03 7.54 29.08
C ASN A 155 -4.93 8.01 27.60
N LYS A 156 -3.99 7.42 26.85
CA LYS A 156 -3.64 7.79 25.48
C LYS A 156 -3.52 6.53 24.62
N ASN A 157 -4.11 6.56 23.43
CA ASN A 157 -4.10 5.44 22.52
C ASN A 157 -3.65 5.91 21.12
N LEU A 158 -2.35 5.84 20.87
CA LEU A 158 -1.79 6.28 19.59
C LEU A 158 -2.25 5.39 18.44
N ARG A 159 -2.50 4.10 18.66
CA ARG A 159 -3.08 3.20 17.66
C ARG A 159 -4.43 3.72 17.16
N ALA A 160 -5.29 4.16 18.07
CA ALA A 160 -6.59 4.75 17.71
C ALA A 160 -6.43 6.07 16.93
N VAL A 161 -5.49 6.93 17.34
CA VAL A 161 -5.16 8.16 16.59
C VAL A 161 -4.70 7.82 15.18
N MET A 162 -3.78 6.87 15.04
CA MET A 162 -3.25 6.44 13.74
C MET A 162 -4.31 5.81 12.84
N ALA A 163 -5.19 4.98 13.39
CA ALA A 163 -6.30 4.39 12.64
C ALA A 163 -7.19 5.48 12.01
N ILE A 164 -7.48 6.55 12.76
CA ILE A 164 -8.26 7.70 12.26
C ILE A 164 -7.48 8.45 11.18
N LEU A 165 -6.20 8.78 11.41
CA LEU A 165 -5.40 9.58 10.48
C LEU A 165 -5.13 8.85 9.16
N ILE A 166 -4.78 7.56 9.22
CA ILE A 166 -4.60 6.70 8.03
C ILE A 166 -5.90 6.62 7.22
N SER A 167 -7.02 6.36 7.89
CA SER A 167 -8.33 6.28 7.23
C SER A 167 -8.74 7.63 6.62
N SER A 168 -8.39 8.73 7.27
CA SER A 168 -8.62 10.08 6.75
C SER A 168 -7.83 10.31 5.47
N ASN A 169 -6.53 10.01 5.45
CA ASN A 169 -5.71 10.07 4.23
C ASN A 169 -6.30 9.22 3.10
N TYR A 170 -6.74 7.99 3.39
CA TYR A 170 -7.40 7.14 2.40
C TYR A 170 -8.63 7.79 1.81
N TYR A 171 -9.59 8.18 2.65
CA TYR A 171 -10.84 8.74 2.16
C TYR A 171 -10.65 10.08 1.43
N MET A 172 -9.83 10.98 1.98
CA MET A 172 -9.59 12.30 1.39
C MET A 172 -8.94 12.19 0.00
N THR A 173 -7.94 11.33 -0.13
CA THR A 173 -7.26 11.14 -1.43
C THR A 173 -8.15 10.44 -2.44
N LEU A 174 -8.95 9.45 -2.01
CA LEU A 174 -9.91 8.78 -2.88
C LEU A 174 -10.97 9.75 -3.40
N ILE A 175 -11.65 10.50 -2.53
CA ILE A 175 -12.72 11.42 -2.97
C ILE A 175 -12.16 12.52 -3.88
N SER A 176 -11.01 13.10 -3.52
CA SER A 176 -10.38 14.16 -4.30
C SER A 176 -9.97 13.69 -5.70
N GLN A 177 -9.45 12.46 -5.83
CA GLN A 177 -9.00 11.92 -7.11
C GLN A 177 -10.14 11.32 -7.95
N MET A 178 -11.21 10.83 -7.32
CA MET A 178 -12.32 10.19 -8.03
C MET A 178 -13.32 11.20 -8.60
N ASN A 179 -13.60 12.29 -7.89
CA ASN A 179 -14.60 13.26 -8.35
C ASN A 179 -14.24 14.72 -8.05
N GLY A 180 -13.03 15.01 -7.56
CA GLY A 180 -12.58 16.38 -7.29
C GLY A 180 -13.28 17.07 -6.12
N SER A 181 -14.02 16.33 -5.28
CA SER A 181 -14.74 16.95 -4.17
C SER A 181 -13.80 17.43 -3.07
N THR A 182 -14.18 18.54 -2.46
CA THR A 182 -13.53 19.06 -1.25
C THR A 182 -14.10 18.38 0.00
N ILE A 183 -13.30 18.26 1.05
CA ILE A 183 -13.77 17.91 2.40
C ILE A 183 -13.52 19.11 3.30
N CYS A 184 -14.57 19.58 3.99
CA CYS A 184 -14.49 20.78 4.83
C CYS A 184 -13.94 22.02 4.08
N GLY A 185 -14.15 22.10 2.76
CA GLY A 185 -13.60 23.15 1.91
C GLY A 185 -12.14 22.97 1.49
N ILE A 186 -11.47 21.91 1.93
CA ILE A 186 -10.09 21.56 1.56
C ILE A 186 -10.08 20.79 0.23
N ASP A 187 -9.32 21.29 -0.74
CA ASP A 187 -9.12 20.70 -2.06
C ASP A 187 -7.71 20.11 -2.19
N LEU A 188 -7.57 18.79 -2.05
CA LEU A 188 -6.27 18.14 -2.17
C LEU A 188 -5.62 18.22 -3.55
N GLN A 189 -6.31 18.72 -4.59
CA GLN A 189 -5.67 19.01 -5.87
C GLN A 189 -4.74 20.24 -5.77
N LYS A 190 -4.98 21.13 -4.79
CA LYS A 190 -4.15 22.31 -4.53
C LYS A 190 -2.95 21.96 -3.64
N PRO A 191 -1.72 22.36 -4.02
CA PRO A 191 -0.54 22.16 -3.17
C PRO A 191 -0.67 22.78 -1.78
N GLU A 192 -1.27 23.96 -1.68
CA GLU A 192 -1.38 24.72 -0.44
C GLU A 192 -2.26 23.97 0.58
N ASP A 193 -3.36 23.40 0.11
CA ASP A 193 -4.29 22.62 0.92
C ASP A 193 -3.67 21.29 1.38
N ARG A 194 -2.85 20.65 0.53
CA ARG A 194 -2.08 19.46 0.93
C ARG A 194 -1.08 19.77 2.06
N GLU A 195 -0.37 20.89 1.94
CA GLU A 195 0.58 21.32 2.98
C GLU A 195 -0.14 21.67 4.28
N GLU A 196 -1.35 22.22 4.23
CA GLU A 196 -2.13 22.49 5.43
C GLU A 196 -2.59 21.20 6.14
N ILE A 197 -2.96 20.17 5.37
CA ILE A 197 -3.22 18.84 5.93
C ILE A 197 -1.98 18.26 6.58
N LYS A 198 -0.80 18.33 5.94
CA LYS A 198 0.46 17.85 6.54
C LYS A 198 0.77 18.55 7.88
N LYS A 199 0.66 19.88 7.94
CA LYS A 199 0.83 20.62 9.21
C LYS A 199 -0.16 20.15 10.27
N THR A 200 -1.42 19.94 9.89
CA THR A 200 -2.48 19.48 10.79
C THR A 200 -2.21 18.07 11.32
N LEU A 201 -1.75 17.15 10.45
CA LEU A 201 -1.33 15.80 10.86
C LEU A 201 -0.24 15.87 11.95
N LYS A 202 0.78 16.71 11.73
CA LYS A 202 1.84 16.94 12.72
C LYS A 202 1.29 17.47 14.05
N GLN A 203 0.38 18.44 13.99
CA GLN A 203 -0.24 19.02 15.18
C GLN A 203 -1.05 17.99 15.98
N ILE A 204 -1.85 17.15 15.31
CA ILE A 204 -2.63 16.09 15.97
C ILE A 204 -1.71 15.08 16.66
N ILE A 205 -0.60 14.71 16.00
CA ILE A 205 0.42 13.86 16.62
C ILE A 205 1.01 14.54 17.85
N ASP A 206 1.36 15.83 17.79
CA ASP A 206 1.89 16.50 18.97
C ASP A 206 0.91 16.51 20.15
N TRP A 207 -0.37 16.77 19.88
CA TRP A 207 -1.44 16.72 20.88
C TRP A 207 -1.64 15.32 21.48
N SER A 208 -1.45 14.26 20.71
CA SER A 208 -1.60 12.90 21.25
C SER A 208 -0.53 12.54 22.28
N TYR A 209 0.54 13.33 22.42
CA TYR A 209 1.62 13.11 23.38
C TYR A 209 1.57 14.05 24.60
N LEU A 210 0.85 15.17 24.54
CA LEU A 210 0.63 16.12 25.64
C LEU A 210 -0.28 15.54 26.72
#